data_AF-A0A4R8QS69-F1
#
_entry.id   AF-A0A4R8QS69-F1
#
_cell.length_a   1.000
_cell.length_b   1.000
_cell.length_c   1.000
_cell.angle_alpha   90.00
_cell.angle_beta   90.00
_cell.angle_gamma   90.00
#
_symmetry.space_group_name_H-M   'P 1'
#
loop_
_entity.id
_entity.type
_entity.pdbx_description
1 polymer ?
#
loop_
_entity_poly.entity_id
_entity_poly.type
_entity_poly.pdbx_seq_one_letter_code
_entity_poly.pdbx_strand_id
1 'polypeptide(L)'
;MPAKPSFVFIPGAWHCTTTFRPVTSRLEALGYRTQCVQLPSFGADPPLADFRPDVAAAREAIERAADRGDDVVLFMHSYGGLVGCEACRDLDRTTRRAAGRAGGVIRLVFCAAFMAPEA
;
A
#
# COMPACT_ATOMS: atom_id res chain seq x y z
N MET A 1 12.34 -21.69 6.88
CA MET A 1 11.11 -20.97 7.30
C MET A 1 10.62 -20.12 6.14
N PRO A 2 9.31 -19.98 5.91
CA PRO A 2 8.80 -19.10 4.86
C PRO A 2 9.25 -17.65 5.11
N ALA A 3 9.54 -16.91 4.04
CA ALA A 3 9.92 -15.50 4.15
C ALA A 3 8.78 -14.68 4.76
N LYS A 4 9.12 -13.72 5.62
CA LYS A 4 8.13 -12.79 6.19
C LYS A 4 7.58 -11.88 5.10
N PRO A 5 6.27 -11.56 5.10
CA PRO A 5 5.71 -10.61 4.16
C PRO A 5 6.22 -9.19 4.40
N SER A 6 6.13 -8.36 3.36
CA SER A 6 6.38 -6.92 3.41
C SER A 6 5.06 -6.18 3.62
N PHE A 7 5.05 -5.16 4.48
CA PHE A 7 3.89 -4.32 4.73
C PHE A 7 4.00 -3.00 3.95
N VAL A 8 2.97 -2.66 3.19
CA VAL A 8 2.82 -1.34 2.57
C VAL A 8 1.67 -0.62 3.27
N PHE A 9 1.95 0.55 3.84
CA PHE A 9 1.00 1.40 4.54
C PHE A 9 0.56 2.54 3.62
N ILE A 10 -0.73 2.57 3.31
CA ILE A 10 -1.39 3.65 2.58
C ILE A 10 -2.14 4.53 3.60
N PRO A 11 -1.66 5.75 3.88
CA PRO A 11 -2.25 6.61 4.87
C PRO A 11 -3.58 7.21 4.41
N GLY A 12 -4.28 7.84 5.35
CA GLY A 12 -5.47 8.64 5.06
C GLY A 12 -5.09 10.03 4.56
N ALA A 13 -6.10 10.84 4.22
CA ALA A 13 -5.91 12.24 3.91
C ALA A 13 -5.24 12.97 5.09
N TRP A 14 -4.43 13.99 4.79
CA TRP A 14 -3.71 14.82 5.76
C TRP A 14 -2.71 14.10 6.67
N HIS A 15 -2.31 12.88 6.34
CA HIS A 15 -1.28 12.14 7.07
C HIS A 15 0.03 12.12 6.30
N CYS A 16 1.15 12.29 6.99
CA CYS A 16 2.49 12.15 6.43
C CYS A 16 3.05 10.74 6.71
N THR A 17 4.19 10.42 6.10
CA THR A 17 4.82 9.11 6.22
C THR A 17 5.16 8.69 7.65
N THR A 18 5.33 9.65 8.58
CA THR A 18 5.68 9.35 9.98
C THR A 18 4.48 8.97 10.86
N THR A 19 3.23 9.13 10.37
CA THR A 19 2.02 8.79 11.13
C THR A 19 2.05 7.36 11.68
N PHE A 20 2.50 6.40 10.89
CA PHE A 20 2.49 4.99 11.29
C PHE A 20 3.75 4.53 12.01
N ARG A 21 4.69 5.42 12.31
CA ARG A 21 5.98 5.07 12.95
C ARG A 21 5.82 4.21 14.22
N PRO A 22 4.87 4.46 15.13
CA PRO A 22 4.68 3.62 16.31
C PRO A 22 4.38 2.15 16.00
N VAL A 23 3.72 1.87 14.86
CA VAL A 23 3.37 0.52 14.41
C VAL A 23 4.48 -0.07 13.54
N THR A 24 5.00 0.71 12.58
CA THR A 24 6.05 0.22 11.67
C THR A 24 7.31 -0.15 12.42
N SER A 25 7.75 0.64 13.41
CA SER A 25 8.95 0.32 14.20
C SER A 25 8.81 -0.97 15.01
N ARG A 26 7.59 -1.31 15.46
CA ARG A 26 7.32 -2.60 16.13
C ARG A 26 7.38 -3.77 15.16
N LEU A 27 6.86 -3.60 13.95
CA LEU A 27 6.95 -4.61 12.89
C LEU A 27 8.40 -4.82 12.43
N GLU A 28 9.16 -3.75 12.27
CA GLU A 28 10.57 -3.79 11.91
C GLU A 28 11.41 -4.49 12.98
N ALA A 29 11.15 -4.24 14.27
CA ALA A 29 11.79 -4.96 15.37
C ALA A 29 11.49 -6.47 15.36
N LEU A 30 10.36 -6.88 14.76
CA LEU A 30 10.00 -8.29 14.54
C LEU A 30 10.53 -8.87 13.21
N GLY A 31 11.34 -8.09 12.48
CA GLY A 31 11.97 -8.49 11.21
C GLY A 31 11.07 -8.38 9.98
N TYR A 32 9.95 -7.66 10.04
CA TYR A 32 9.16 -7.36 8.85
C TYR A 32 9.71 -6.13 8.13
N ARG A 33 9.63 -6.12 6.80
CA ARG A 33 9.85 -4.88 6.03
C ARG A 33 8.58 -4.06 6.04
N THR A 34 8.71 -2.75 6.20
CA THR A 34 7.59 -1.83 6.09
C THR A 34 7.90 -0.70 5.13
N GLN A 35 6.86 -0.18 4.47
CA GLN A 35 6.95 0.99 3.63
C GLN A 35 5.70 1.84 3.84
N CYS A 36 5.86 3.07 4.33
CA CYS A 36 4.78 4.04 4.40
C CYS A 36 4.81 4.93 3.15
N VAL A 37 3.70 5.01 2.43
CA VAL A 37 3.60 5.76 1.17
C VAL A 37 3.40 7.24 1.48
N GLN A 38 4.21 8.10 0.87
CA GLN A 38 3.93 9.53 0.83
C GLN A 38 2.91 9.78 -0.28
N LEU A 39 1.71 10.24 0.07
CA LEU A 39 0.69 10.58 -0.90
C LEU A 39 0.98 11.99 -1.47
N PRO A 40 1.11 12.17 -2.80
CA PRO A 40 1.26 13.47 -3.43
C PRO A 40 0.23 14.52 -3.03
N SER A 41 -0.98 14.13 -2.63
CA SER A 41 -2.00 15.05 -2.11
C SER A 41 -1.64 15.70 -0.77
N PHE A 42 -0.72 15.12 0.00
CA PHE A 42 -0.28 15.67 1.28
C PHE A 42 0.56 16.93 1.07
N GLY A 43 -0.02 18.09 1.41
CA GLY A 43 0.64 19.39 1.29
C GLY A 43 0.71 19.94 -0.13
N ALA A 44 -0.11 19.41 -1.06
CA ALA A 44 -0.20 19.91 -2.42
C ALA A 44 -0.74 21.35 -2.46
N ASP A 45 -0.02 22.23 -3.17
CA ASP A 45 -0.42 23.59 -3.47
C ASP A 45 -0.03 23.93 -4.93
N PRO A 46 -1.01 24.10 -5.84
CA PRO A 46 -2.46 24.00 -5.62
C PRO A 46 -2.91 22.56 -5.32
N PRO A 47 -4.14 22.37 -4.79
CA PRO A 47 -4.72 21.04 -4.60
C PRO A 47 -4.74 20.23 -5.90
N LEU A 48 -4.55 18.91 -5.79
CA LEU A 48 -4.63 18.02 -6.93
C LEU A 48 -6.06 17.97 -7.48
N ALA A 49 -6.19 17.87 -8.81
CA ALA A 49 -7.49 17.79 -9.47
C ALA A 49 -8.24 16.48 -9.16
N ASP A 50 -7.51 15.41 -8.85
CA ASP A 50 -8.04 14.11 -8.46
C ASP A 50 -6.98 13.27 -7.73
N PHE A 51 -7.38 12.08 -7.30
CA PHE A 51 -6.56 11.12 -6.56
C PHE A 51 -5.61 10.23 -7.39
N ARG A 52 -5.58 10.33 -8.73
CA ARG A 52 -4.74 9.47 -9.58
C ARG A 52 -3.24 9.54 -9.22
N PRO A 53 -2.67 10.71 -8.86
CA PRO A 53 -1.29 10.77 -8.39
C PRO A 53 -1.03 9.96 -7.12
N ASP A 54 -2.00 9.93 -6.19
CA ASP A 54 -1.92 9.11 -4.97
C ASP A 54 -1.97 7.62 -5.30
N VAL A 55 -2.84 7.23 -6.23
CA VAL A 55 -2.92 5.84 -6.73
C VAL A 55 -1.61 5.41 -7.37
N ALA A 56 -0.99 6.28 -8.19
CA ALA A 56 0.29 5.99 -8.82
C ALA A 56 1.42 5.78 -7.80
N ALA A 57 1.52 6.66 -6.80
CA ALA A 57 2.53 6.54 -5.73
C ALA A 57 2.35 5.27 -4.89
N ALA A 58 1.10 4.92 -4.55
CA ALA A 58 0.78 3.70 -3.84
C ALA A 58 1.09 2.46 -4.69
N ARG A 59 0.72 2.47 -5.97
CA ARG A 59 0.97 1.37 -6.90
C ARG A 59 2.46 1.11 -7.06
N GLU A 60 3.26 2.15 -7.24
CA GLU A 60 4.72 2.03 -7.36
C GLU A 60 5.33 1.37 -6.10
N ALA A 61 4.83 1.68 -4.90
CA ALA A 61 5.27 1.02 -3.67
C ALA A 61 4.91 -0.47 -3.63
N ILE A 62 3.70 -0.83 -4.07
CA ILE A 62 3.26 -2.23 -4.15
C ILE A 62 4.08 -3.00 -5.18
N GLU A 63 4.28 -2.43 -6.37
CA GLU A 63 5.06 -3.04 -7.46
C GLU A 63 6.51 -3.25 -7.05
N ARG A 64 7.18 -2.25 -6.46
CA ARG A 64 8.54 -2.40 -5.94
C ARG A 64 8.66 -3.52 -4.92
N ALA A 65 7.66 -3.71 -4.05
CA ALA A 65 7.67 -4.81 -3.09
C ALA A 65 7.46 -6.16 -3.77
N ALA A 66 6.45 -6.26 -4.65
CA ALA A 66 6.13 -7.49 -5.35
C ALA A 66 7.23 -7.91 -6.34
N ASP A 67 7.92 -6.97 -6.98
CA ASP A 67 9.01 -7.24 -7.94
C ASP A 67 10.29 -7.74 -7.27
N ARG A 68 10.47 -7.49 -5.97
CA ARG A 68 11.48 -8.20 -5.16
C ARG A 68 11.10 -9.64 -4.84
N GLY A 69 9.90 -10.07 -5.23
CA GLY A 69 9.34 -11.39 -4.92
C GLY A 69 8.66 -11.47 -3.55
N ASP A 70 8.45 -10.34 -2.86
CA ASP A 70 7.82 -10.34 -1.54
C ASP A 70 6.32 -10.70 -1.63
N ASP A 71 5.84 -11.46 -0.65
CA ASP A 71 4.41 -11.49 -0.34
C ASP A 71 4.05 -10.16 0.34
N VAL A 72 3.03 -9.46 -0.14
CA VAL A 72 2.69 -8.09 0.28
C VAL A 72 1.40 -8.04 1.08
N VAL A 73 1.44 -7.39 2.24
CA VAL A 73 0.27 -7.01 3.05
C VAL A 73 0.03 -5.52 2.88
N LEU A 74 -1.13 -5.15 2.34
CA LEU A 74 -1.51 -3.75 2.16
C LEU A 74 -2.37 -3.29 3.34
N PHE A 75 -1.85 -2.35 4.13
CA PHE A 75 -2.57 -1.70 5.21
C PHE A 75 -3.10 -0.35 4.73
N MET A 76 -4.41 -0.14 4.85
CA MET A 76 -5.11 1.04 4.34
C MET A 76 -5.87 1.71 5.47
N HIS A 77 -5.70 3.04 5.60
CA HIS A 77 -6.39 3.84 6.61
C HIS A 77 -7.22 4.96 5.99
N SER A 78 -8.47 5.14 6.44
CA SER A 78 -9.36 6.21 5.97
C SER A 78 -9.42 6.29 4.43
N TYR A 79 -9.15 7.48 3.86
CA TYR A 79 -8.98 7.73 2.42
C TYR A 79 -8.07 6.72 1.70
N GLY A 80 -7.05 6.20 2.39
CA GLY A 80 -6.14 5.19 1.86
C GLY A 80 -6.83 3.89 1.44
N GLY A 81 -8.06 3.64 1.87
CA GLY A 81 -8.90 2.55 1.36
C GLY A 81 -9.25 2.72 -0.13
N LEU A 82 -9.63 3.92 -0.56
CA LEU A 82 -9.93 4.20 -1.97
C LEU A 82 -8.65 4.11 -2.81
N VAL A 83 -7.58 4.78 -2.35
CA VAL A 83 -6.28 4.79 -3.04
C VAL A 83 -5.71 3.38 -3.15
N GLY A 84 -5.71 2.63 -2.05
CA GLY A 84 -5.11 1.30 -1.98
C GLY A 84 -5.85 0.26 -2.82
N CYS A 85 -7.19 0.27 -2.84
CA CYS A 85 -7.99 -0.62 -3.68
C CYS A 85 -7.71 -0.38 -5.17
N GLU A 86 -7.69 0.88 -5.62
CA GLU A 86 -7.35 1.20 -7.01
C GLU A 86 -5.89 0.84 -7.32
N ALA A 87 -4.96 1.13 -6.41
CA ALA A 87 -3.54 0.90 -6.60
C ALA A 87 -3.16 -0.59 -6.66
N CYS A 88 -3.94 -1.50 -6.07
CA CYS A 88 -3.59 -2.92 -6.01
C CYS A 88 -4.22 -3.79 -7.11
N ARG A 89 -5.01 -3.21 -8.03
CA ARG A 89 -5.61 -3.93 -9.16
C ARG A 89 -4.55 -4.75 -9.93
N ASP A 90 -4.84 -6.02 -10.18
CA ASP A 90 -3.98 -6.99 -10.87
C ASP A 90 -2.60 -7.25 -10.24
N LEU A 91 -2.37 -6.80 -8.99
CA LEU A 91 -1.12 -7.01 -8.27
C LEU A 91 -1.21 -8.12 -7.22
N ASP A 92 -2.33 -8.84 -7.14
CA ASP A 92 -2.43 -10.00 -6.27
C ASP A 92 -1.48 -11.13 -6.72
N ARG A 93 -1.10 -11.96 -5.75
CA ARG A 93 -0.12 -13.03 -5.98
C ARG A 93 -0.56 -14.03 -7.05
N THR A 94 -1.85 -14.32 -7.16
CA THR A 94 -2.38 -15.30 -8.12
C THR A 94 -2.25 -14.76 -9.55
N THR A 95 -2.72 -13.54 -9.78
CA THR A 95 -2.63 -12.86 -11.08
C THR A 95 -1.17 -12.72 -11.53
N ARG A 96 -0.29 -12.27 -10.63
CA ARG A 96 1.15 -12.14 -10.93
C ARG A 96 1.82 -13.48 -11.26
N ARG A 97 1.50 -14.54 -10.50
CA ARG A 97 2.04 -15.89 -10.77
C ARG A 97 1.59 -16.43 -12.12
N ALA A 98 0.34 -16.19 -12.51
CA ALA A 98 -0.15 -16.58 -13.84
C ALA A 98 0.63 -15.88 -14.97
N ALA A 99 1.13 -14.67 -14.72
CA ALA A 99 2.01 -13.93 -15.62
C ALA A 99 3.51 -14.25 -15.46
N GLY A 100 3.88 -15.30 -14.73
CA GLY A 100 5.29 -15.69 -14.53
C GLY A 100 6.08 -14.76 -13.60
N ARG A 101 5.41 -13.86 -12.86
CA ARG A 101 6.05 -12.93 -11.92
C ARG A 101 5.95 -13.45 -10.48
N ALA A 102 7.03 -13.27 -9.72
CA ALA A 102 7.06 -13.56 -8.29
C ALA A 102 6.38 -12.46 -7.47
N GLY A 103 6.14 -12.76 -6.18
CA GLY A 103 5.54 -11.85 -5.21
C GLY A 103 4.10 -11.44 -5.54
N GLY A 104 3.56 -10.54 -4.72
CA GLY A 104 2.23 -9.96 -4.94
C GLY A 104 1.44 -9.78 -3.66
N VAL A 105 0.31 -9.08 -3.77
CA VAL A 105 -0.59 -8.82 -2.65
C VAL A 105 -1.26 -10.11 -2.20
N ILE A 106 -1.15 -10.42 -0.91
CA ILE A 106 -1.74 -11.60 -0.27
C ILE A 106 -2.79 -11.27 0.78
N ARG A 107 -2.85 -10.00 1.22
CA ARG A 107 -3.79 -9.55 2.24
C ARG A 107 -4.03 -8.05 2.13
N LEU A 108 -5.30 -7.68 2.27
CA LEU A 108 -5.74 -6.31 2.47
C LEU A 108 -6.17 -6.16 3.94
N VAL A 109 -5.74 -5.07 4.57
CA VAL A 109 -6.10 -4.71 5.95
C VAL A 109 -6.71 -3.32 5.93
N PHE A 110 -8.00 -3.24 6.23
CA PHE A 110 -8.75 -1.99 6.28
C PHE A 110 -8.83 -1.51 7.74
N CYS A 111 -8.35 -0.30 8.02
CA CYS A 111 -8.38 0.31 9.34
C CYS A 111 -9.10 1.65 9.27
N ALA A 112 -10.34 1.73 9.78
CA ALA A 112 -11.19 2.92 9.64
C ALA A 112 -11.20 3.47 8.20
N ALA A 113 -11.14 2.58 7.21
CA ALA A 113 -10.90 2.90 5.81
C ALA A 113 -12.18 2.90 4.98
N PHE A 114 -12.20 3.73 3.94
CA PHE A 114 -13.29 3.73 2.98
C PHE A 114 -13.26 2.45 2.14
N MET A 115 -14.44 1.90 1.90
CA MET A 115 -14.67 0.77 1.00
C MET A 115 -15.86 1.16 0.12
N ALA A 116 -15.57 1.50 -1.13
CA ALA A 116 -16.58 1.87 -2.10
C ALA A 116 -16.85 0.68 -3.06
N PRO A 117 -18.07 0.57 -3.61
CA PRO A 117 -18.33 -0.32 -4.74
C PRO A 117 -17.41 0.01 -5.91
N GLU A 118 -17.11 -1.00 -6.73
CA GLU A 118 -16.47 -0.78 -8.02
C GLU A 118 -17.41 0.01 -8.94
N ALA A 119 -16.84 0.97 -9.68
CA ALA A 119 -17.55 1.82 -10.63
C ALA A 119 -17.44 1.29 -12.06
#